data_AF-A0A969ILB1-F1
#
_entry.id   AF-A0A969ILB1-F1
#
_cell.length_a   1.000
_cell.length_b   1.000
_cell.length_c   1.000
_cell.angle_alpha   90.00
_cell.angle_beta   90.00
_cell.angle_gamma   90.00
#
_symmetry.space_group_name_H-M   'P 1'
#
loop_
_entity.id
_entity.type
_entity.pdbx_description
1 polymer ?
#
loop_
_entity_poly.entity_id
_entity_poly.type
_entity_poly.pdbx_seq_one_letter_code
_entity_poly.pdbx_strand_id
1 'polypeptide(L)' 'TLSFFSTTTVFGTPIDITLSELALEAFFPADAATADALRRMPPSA' A
#
# COMPACT_ATOMS: atom_id res chain seq x y z
N THR A 1 -16.06 -10.10 -3.83
CA THR A 1 -15.06 -9.90 -2.76
C THR A 1 -13.74 -9.52 -3.40
N LEU A 2 -12.97 -8.62 -2.80
CA LEU A 2 -11.62 -8.26 -3.25
C LEU A 2 -10.59 -8.93 -2.33
N SER A 3 -9.45 -9.33 -2.88
CA SER A 3 -8.40 -10.07 -2.16
C SER A 3 -7.04 -9.41 -2.36
N PHE A 4 -6.27 -9.25 -1.27
CA PHE A 4 -5.00 -8.52 -1.26
C PHE A 4 -3.95 -9.23 -0.43
N PHE A 5 -2.68 -9.00 -0.78
CA PHE A 5 -1.56 -9.14 0.15
C PHE A 5 -0.93 -7.76 0.34
N SER A 6 -0.43 -7.50 1.54
CA SER A 6 0.22 -6.23 1.86
C SER A 6 1.70 -6.41 2.14
N THR A 7 2.45 -5.33 1.93
CA THR A 7 3.84 -5.21 2.36
C THR A 7 3.98 -3.98 3.22
N THR A 8 4.56 -4.14 4.40
CA THR A 8 4.93 -3.03 5.28
C THR A 8 6.45 -2.84 5.23
N THR A 9 6.90 -1.65 4.87
CA THR A 9 8.32 -1.26 4.84
C THR A 9 8.55 -0.22 5.93
N VAL A 10 9.49 -0.47 6.85
CA VAL A 10 9.82 0.43 7.96
C VAL A 10 11.20 1.05 7.73
N PHE A 11 11.31 2.38 7.83
CA PHE A 11 12.56 3.12 7.70
C PHE A 11 13.18 3.35 9.08
N GLY A 12 14.26 2.63 9.40
CA GLY A 12 14.84 2.58 10.76
C GLY A 12 15.66 3.80 11.22
N THR A 13 16.14 4.65 10.30
CA THR A 13 16.84 5.91 10.64
C THR A 13 16.53 6.98 9.57
N PRO A 14 15.33 7.56 9.55
CA PRO A 14 15.09 8.72 8.72
C PRO A 14 15.88 9.88 9.33
N ILE A 15 16.94 10.32 8.66
CA ILE A 15 17.95 11.26 9.18
C ILE A 15 17.36 12.58 9.72
N ASP A 16 16.11 12.93 9.41
CA ASP A 16 15.45 14.17 9.86
C ASP A 16 13.93 14.03 10.19
N ILE A 17 13.43 12.86 10.61
CA ILE A 17 12.02 12.74 11.09
C ILE A 17 12.00 12.70 12.61
N THR A 18 11.51 13.78 13.23
CA THR A 18 11.60 14.05 14.67
C THR A 18 10.62 13.23 15.52
N LEU A 19 10.79 11.91 15.61
CA LEU A 19 10.01 10.99 16.46
C LEU A 19 8.70 10.47 15.81
N SER A 20 8.83 9.57 14.84
CA SER A 20 7.96 8.41 14.59
C SER A 20 8.62 7.57 13.50
N GLU A 21 8.62 6.25 13.65
CA GLU A 21 9.11 5.36 12.59
C GLU A 21 8.29 5.60 11.32
N LEU A 22 8.94 5.97 10.22
CA LEU A 22 8.25 6.08 8.94
C LEU A 22 8.01 4.66 8.43
N ALA A 23 6.74 4.33 8.18
CA ALA A 23 6.35 3.07 7.58
C ALA A 23 5.51 3.32 6.32
N LEU A 24 5.81 2.58 5.25
CA LEU A 24 4.99 2.52 4.04
C LEU A 24 4.25 1.19 4.02
N GLU A 25 2.93 1.24 3.81
CA GLU A 25 2.12 0.06 3.57
C GLU A 25 1.58 0.09 2.15
N ALA A 26 1.83 -0.98 1.40
CA ALA A 26 1.34 -1.15 0.04
C ALA A 26 0.43 -2.37 -0.04
N PHE A 27 -0.70 -2.23 -0.71
CA PHE A 27 -1.69 -3.30 -0.92
C PHE A 27 -1.70 -3.71 -2.39
N PHE A 28 -1.35 -4.96 -2.65
CA PHE A 28 -1.30 -5.51 -3.99
C PHE A 28 -2.46 -6.48 -4.22
N PRO A 29 -3.08 -6.46 -5.42
CA PRO A 29 -4.13 -7.41 -5.74
C PRO A 29 -3.58 -8.84 -5.69
N ALA A 30 -4.25 -9.71 -4.93
CA ALA A 30 -3.85 -11.11 -4.80
C ALA A 30 -4.33 -11.99 -5.97
N ASP A 31 -5.24 -11.46 -6.80
CA ASP A 31 -5.79 -12.16 -7.97
C ASP A 31 -6.14 -11.19 -9.11
N ALA A 32 -6.38 -11.76 -10.30
CA ALA A 32 -6.70 -11.01 -11.51
C ALA A 32 -8.02 -10.22 -11.39
N ALA A 33 -9.03 -10.80 -10.73
CA ALA A 33 -10.33 -10.16 -10.55
C ALA A 33 -10.22 -8.86 -9.74
N THR A 34 -9.39 -8.87 -8.68
CA THR A 34 -9.10 -7.70 -7.85
C THR A 34 -8.28 -6.67 -8.62
N ALA A 35 -7.26 -7.11 -9.38
CA ALA A 35 -6.46 -6.20 -10.20
C ALA A 35 -7.32 -5.45 -11.23
N ASP A 36 -8.23 -6.15 -11.90
CA ASP A 36 -9.14 -5.54 -12.88
C ASP A 36 -10.17 -4.61 -12.24
N ALA A 37 -10.61 -4.92 -11.02
CA ALA A 37 -11.47 -4.02 -10.25
C ALA A 37 -10.74 -2.70 -9.92
N LEU A 38 -9.47 -2.76 -9.48
CA LEU A 38 -8.66 -1.58 -9.17
C LEU A 38 -8.40 -0.72 -10.42
N ARG A 39 -8.10 -1.33 -11.57
CA ARG A 39 -7.87 -0.61 -12.83
C ARG A 39 -9.08 0.18 -13.32
N ARG A 40 -10.29 -0.27 -12.98
CA ARG A 40 -11.54 0.41 -13.31
C ARG A 40 -11.98 1.42 -12.24
N MET A 41 -11.30 1.46 -11.09
CA MET A 41 -11.62 2.39 -10.04
C MET A 41 -11.15 3.79 -10.45
N PRO A 42 -12.03 4.79 -10.54
CA PRO A 42 -11.61 6.16 -10.79
C PRO A 42 -10.71 6.63 -9.63
N PRO A 43 -9.72 7.51 -9.89
CA PRO A 43 -8.99 8.13 -8.80
C PRO A 43 -9.99 8.83 -7.87
N SER A 44 -9.85 8.63 -6.57
CA SER A 44 -10.60 9.39 -5.58
C SER A 44 -10.23 10.87 -5.75
N ALA A 45 -11.25 11.70 -5.99
CA ALA A 45 -11.14 13.13 -6.28
C ALA A 45 -10.46 13.92 -5.15
#